data_AF-A0A1A6AFY3-F1
#
_entry.id   AF-A0A1A6AFY3-F1
#
_cell.length_a   1.000
_cell.length_b   1.000
_cell.length_c   1.000
_cell.angle_alpha   90.00
_cell.angle_beta   90.00
_cell.angle_gamma   90.00
#
_symmetry.space_group_name_H-M   'P 1'
#
loop_
_entity.id
_entity.type
_entity.pdbx_description
1 polymer ?
#
loop_
_entity_poly.entity_id
_entity_poly.type
_entity_poly.pdbx_seq_one_letter_code
_entity_poly.pdbx_strand_id
1 'polypeptide(L)'
;MSAHNQNDVAQVTSYPPIGANQHSFHDDPRDEIHLVSNDGIILRASRHDLIRASGFFADLLAIKPADKKETILEPIDLDYPGSIIAIFLDLISVSETYIPLINLDPAKSLMLLGDYTMSDRTITAARKAVIAASCDNPLELLVYASDRDDNRMAKAALKLLKWPGSANLGDPYRDVTSRKEPFLKYIDRLRPTFQAALLRGLVREGGVAYRFHELETRPGLFLDHEWSRLADKFDAGTLTGEEEDEITPLQV
;
A
#
# COMPACT_ATOMS: atom_id res chain seq x y z
N MET A 1 -44.62 30.37 5.61
CA MET A 1 -43.39 29.69 6.07
C MET A 1 -43.76 28.25 6.35
N SER A 2 -43.69 27.39 5.34
CA SER A 2 -44.06 25.97 5.47
C SER A 2 -42.79 25.14 5.62
N ALA A 3 -42.64 24.50 6.77
CA ALA A 3 -41.58 23.54 7.04
C ALA A 3 -41.89 22.23 6.30
N HIS A 4 -41.09 21.94 5.27
CA HIS A 4 -41.14 20.66 4.56
C HIS A 4 -40.22 19.69 5.31
N ASN A 5 -40.81 18.83 6.14
CA ASN A 5 -40.11 17.78 6.86
C ASN A 5 -40.17 16.51 6.00
N GLN A 6 -39.20 16.35 5.09
CA GLN A 6 -39.00 15.10 4.35
C GLN A 6 -38.27 14.11 5.26
N ASN A 7 -39.04 13.24 5.90
CA ASN A 7 -38.53 12.02 6.51
C ASN A 7 -38.12 11.07 5.38
N ASP A 8 -36.84 11.11 5.00
CA ASP A 8 -36.19 10.04 4.26
C ASP A 8 -36.09 8.82 5.18
N VAL A 9 -37.14 8.01 5.19
CA VAL A 9 -37.10 6.68 5.78
C VAL A 9 -36.22 5.84 4.87
N ALA A 10 -34.94 5.70 5.24
CA ALA A 10 -34.00 4.81 4.56
C ALA A 10 -34.68 3.46 4.35
N GLN A 11 -34.91 3.10 3.09
CA GLN A 11 -35.48 1.81 2.75
C GLN A 11 -34.54 0.74 3.29
N VAL A 12 -35.04 -0.06 4.24
CA VAL A 12 -34.37 -1.27 4.71
C VAL A 12 -34.17 -2.14 3.48
N THR A 13 -32.94 -2.17 2.98
CA THR A 13 -32.54 -2.99 1.84
C THR A 13 -32.68 -4.44 2.28
N SER A 14 -33.81 -5.06 1.94
CA SER A 14 -34.01 -6.48 2.19
C SER A 14 -32.92 -7.23 1.42
N TYR A 15 -32.02 -7.90 2.15
CA TYR A 15 -30.99 -8.73 1.53
C TYR A 15 -31.63 -9.69 0.52
N PRO A 16 -31.01 -9.90 -0.66
CA PRO A 16 -31.52 -10.85 -1.63
C PRO A 16 -31.67 -12.23 -0.97
N PRO A 17 -32.68 -13.03 -1.38
CA PRO A 17 -32.90 -14.35 -0.80
C PRO A 17 -31.61 -15.17 -0.87
N ILE A 18 -31.22 -15.72 0.29
CA ILE A 18 -30.03 -16.55 0.48
C ILE A 18 -30.08 -17.69 -0.56
N GLY A 19 -29.21 -17.62 -1.57
CA GLY A 19 -29.09 -18.68 -2.58
C GLY A 19 -28.63 -18.25 -3.98
N ALA A 20 -28.69 -16.97 -4.36
CA ALA A 20 -28.34 -16.57 -5.73
C ALA A 20 -26.84 -16.30 -5.98
N ASN A 21 -26.05 -15.92 -4.97
CA ASN A 21 -24.67 -15.45 -5.14
C ASN A 21 -23.71 -15.96 -4.04
N GLN A 22 -23.60 -17.27 -3.84
CA GLN A 22 -22.62 -17.84 -2.90
C GLN A 22 -21.30 -18.14 -3.61
N HIS A 23 -20.17 -17.90 -2.91
CA HIS A 23 -18.86 -18.24 -3.43
C HIS A 23 -18.66 -19.76 -3.45
N SER A 24 -18.27 -20.33 -4.60
CA SER A 24 -18.23 -21.79 -4.79
C SER A 24 -17.30 -22.56 -3.85
N PHE A 25 -16.25 -21.90 -3.34
CA PHE A 25 -15.27 -22.52 -2.43
C PHE A 25 -15.46 -22.12 -0.95
N HIS A 26 -16.04 -20.95 -0.68
CA HIS A 26 -16.23 -20.43 0.67
C HIS A 26 -17.72 -20.48 1.02
N ASP A 27 -18.26 -21.70 1.06
CA ASP A 27 -19.67 -21.97 1.36
C ASP A 27 -19.81 -23.22 2.25
N ASP A 28 -18.89 -23.42 3.20
CA ASP A 28 -19.00 -24.55 4.14
C ASP A 28 -20.20 -24.32 5.09
N PRO A 29 -21.16 -25.26 5.17
CA PRO A 29 -22.27 -25.17 6.11
C PRO A 29 -21.89 -25.02 7.58
N ARG A 30 -20.66 -25.38 7.95
CA ARG A 30 -20.13 -25.29 9.31
C ARG A 30 -19.60 -23.90 9.66
N ASP A 31 -19.33 -23.06 8.66
CA ASP A 31 -18.82 -21.72 8.87
C ASP A 31 -19.95 -20.76 9.26
N GLU A 32 -19.85 -20.20 10.45
CA GLU A 32 -20.91 -19.40 11.09
C GLU A 32 -20.97 -17.96 10.58
N ILE A 33 -19.87 -17.42 10.06
CA ILE A 33 -19.77 -16.01 9.69
C ILE A 33 -20.05 -15.86 8.20
N HIS A 34 -20.96 -14.96 7.86
CA HIS A 34 -21.23 -14.58 6.47
C HIS A 34 -20.61 -13.21 6.21
N LEU A 35 -19.70 -13.14 5.25
CA LEU A 35 -19.14 -11.91 4.72
C LEU A 35 -19.82 -11.61 3.38
N VAL A 36 -20.28 -10.38 3.19
CA VAL A 36 -20.95 -9.95 1.96
C VAL A 36 -20.04 -8.95 1.25
N SER A 37 -19.66 -9.27 0.02
CA SER A 37 -18.82 -8.40 -0.80
C SER A 37 -19.63 -7.27 -1.46
N ASN A 38 -18.94 -6.25 -1.97
CA ASN A 38 -19.61 -5.14 -2.67
C ASN A 38 -20.18 -5.52 -4.05
N ASP A 39 -19.75 -6.64 -4.63
CA ASP A 39 -20.35 -7.27 -5.80
C ASP A 39 -21.47 -8.28 -5.43
N GLY A 40 -21.90 -8.30 -4.17
CA GLY A 40 -23.06 -9.08 -3.70
C GLY A 40 -22.81 -10.58 -3.57
N ILE A 41 -21.55 -11.00 -3.49
CA ILE A 41 -21.13 -12.39 -3.27
C ILE A 41 -21.07 -12.64 -1.76
N ILE A 42 -21.70 -13.72 -1.32
CA ILE A 42 -21.66 -14.19 0.07
C ILE A 42 -20.53 -15.21 0.21
N LEU A 43 -19.62 -14.94 1.14
CA LEU A 43 -18.53 -15.84 1.52
C LEU A 43 -18.73 -16.26 2.98
N ARG A 44 -18.71 -17.57 3.22
CA ARG A 44 -18.74 -18.14 4.56
C ARG A 44 -17.32 -18.31 5.09
N ALA A 45 -17.14 -17.99 6.35
CA ALA A 45 -15.84 -18.02 7.00
C ALA A 45 -15.90 -18.58 8.42
N SER A 46 -14.85 -19.31 8.78
CA SER A 46 -14.60 -19.80 10.13
C SER A 46 -14.42 -18.64 11.10
N ARG A 47 -15.28 -18.58 12.12
CA ARG A 47 -15.17 -17.62 13.23
C ARG A 47 -13.81 -17.69 13.90
N HIS A 48 -13.28 -18.89 14.08
CA HIS A 48 -11.99 -19.11 14.73
C HIS A 48 -10.85 -18.48 13.93
N ASP A 49 -10.81 -18.69 12.62
CA ASP A 49 -9.73 -18.20 11.77
C ASP A 49 -9.77 -16.67 11.65
N LEU A 50 -10.98 -16.08 11.55
CA LEU A 50 -11.17 -14.63 11.53
C LEU A 50 -10.65 -13.98 12.82
N ILE A 51 -11.09 -14.45 14.00
CA ILE A 51 -10.65 -13.91 15.30
C ILE A 51 -9.13 -14.05 15.47
N ARG A 52 -8.56 -15.20 15.07
CA ARG A 52 -7.13 -15.45 15.20
C ARG A 52 -6.29 -14.51 14.33
N ALA A 53 -6.76 -14.20 13.12
CA ALA A 53 -5.96 -13.51 12.10
C ALA A 53 -6.18 -11.99 12.05
N SER A 54 -7.24 -11.47 12.67
CA SER A 54 -7.68 -10.08 12.53
C SER A 54 -8.12 -9.50 13.87
N GLY A 55 -7.49 -8.37 14.25
CA GLY A 55 -7.91 -7.61 15.44
C GLY A 55 -9.34 -7.08 15.32
N PHE A 56 -9.72 -6.57 14.13
CA PHE A 56 -11.07 -6.11 13.84
C PHE A 56 -12.13 -7.19 14.11
N PHE A 57 -11.95 -8.40 13.56
CA PHE A 57 -12.91 -9.49 13.77
C PHE A 57 -12.85 -10.05 15.19
N ALA A 58 -11.69 -10.03 15.85
CA ALA A 58 -11.59 -10.40 17.25
C ALA A 58 -12.48 -9.51 18.13
N ASP A 59 -12.40 -8.19 17.95
CA ASP A 59 -13.19 -7.22 18.71
C ASP A 59 -14.68 -7.31 18.36
N LEU A 60 -15.00 -7.37 17.06
CA LEU A 60 -16.38 -7.45 16.56
C LEU A 60 -17.10 -8.71 17.08
N LEU A 61 -16.42 -9.86 17.05
CA LEU A 61 -17.00 -11.16 17.38
C LEU A 61 -16.84 -11.53 18.87
N ALA A 62 -16.16 -10.71 19.68
CA ALA A 62 -16.07 -10.90 21.13
C ALA A 62 -17.41 -10.59 21.84
N ILE A 63 -18.23 -9.72 21.25
CA ILE A 63 -19.53 -9.33 21.81
C ILE A 63 -20.48 -10.52 21.72
N LYS A 64 -20.78 -11.12 22.87
CA LYS A 64 -21.79 -12.19 22.95
C LYS A 64 -23.18 -11.57 22.83
N PRO A 65 -24.05 -12.06 21.94
CA PRO A 65 -25.44 -11.64 21.93
C PRO A 65 -26.08 -11.96 23.29
N ALA A 66 -26.81 -11.00 23.85
CA ALA A 66 -27.41 -11.10 25.18
C ALA A 66 -28.50 -12.19 25.25
N ASP A 67 -29.11 -12.52 24.11
CA ASP A 67 -30.18 -13.49 24.02
C ASP A 67 -29.69 -14.82 23.41
N LYS A 68 -29.74 -15.88 24.21
CA LYS A 68 -29.31 -17.26 23.86
C LYS A 68 -30.18 -17.95 22.79
N LYS A 69 -31.10 -17.24 22.14
CA LYS A 69 -31.94 -17.82 21.09
C LYS A 69 -31.18 -17.69 19.78
N GLU A 70 -30.57 -18.79 19.33
CA GLU A 70 -30.01 -19.01 17.98
C GLU A 70 -29.83 -17.72 17.16
N THR A 71 -28.94 -16.85 17.61
CA THR A 71 -28.66 -15.60 16.90
C THR A 71 -27.78 -15.96 15.73
N ILE A 72 -28.42 -16.21 14.59
CA ILE A 72 -27.81 -16.08 13.28
C ILE A 72 -27.11 -14.72 13.30
N LEU A 73 -25.80 -14.71 13.20
CA LEU A 73 -25.04 -13.46 13.15
C LEU A 73 -25.44 -12.72 11.88
N GLU A 74 -25.67 -11.42 12.02
CA GLU A 74 -25.93 -10.56 10.88
C GLU A 74 -24.74 -10.64 9.92
N PRO A 75 -24.97 -10.77 8.60
CA PRO A 75 -23.89 -10.75 7.62
C PRO A 75 -23.06 -9.48 7.74
N ILE A 76 -21.75 -9.60 7.56
CA ILE A 76 -20.82 -8.48 7.65
C ILE A 76 -20.55 -7.99 6.23
N ASP A 77 -21.09 -6.83 5.91
CA ASP A 77 -20.84 -6.16 4.63
C ASP A 77 -19.41 -5.60 4.58
N LEU A 78 -18.68 -5.93 3.52
CA LEU A 78 -17.32 -5.49 3.25
C LEU A 78 -17.27 -4.77 1.89
N ASP A 79 -16.66 -3.58 1.85
CA ASP A 79 -16.54 -2.78 0.62
C ASP A 79 -15.39 -3.26 -0.30
N TYR A 80 -15.32 -4.57 -0.52
CA TYR A 80 -14.31 -5.22 -1.34
C TYR A 80 -14.95 -6.27 -2.26
N PRO A 81 -14.39 -6.51 -3.47
CA PRO A 81 -14.87 -7.57 -4.34
C PRO A 81 -14.73 -8.94 -3.70
N GLY A 82 -15.66 -9.85 -3.99
CA GLY A 82 -15.66 -11.20 -3.41
C GLY A 82 -14.36 -11.97 -3.69
N SER A 83 -13.73 -11.73 -4.84
CA SER A 83 -12.42 -12.32 -5.18
C SER A 83 -11.28 -11.87 -4.25
N ILE A 84 -11.30 -10.64 -3.74
CA ILE A 84 -10.31 -10.14 -2.79
C ILE A 84 -10.55 -10.72 -1.40
N ILE A 85 -11.83 -10.80 -1.00
CA ILE A 85 -12.22 -11.42 0.27
C ILE A 85 -11.86 -12.91 0.26
N ALA A 86 -12.07 -13.62 -0.85
CA ALA A 86 -11.66 -15.01 -1.00
C ALA A 86 -10.15 -15.19 -0.79
N ILE A 87 -9.30 -14.38 -1.44
CA ILE A 87 -7.84 -14.44 -1.23
C ILE A 87 -7.48 -14.15 0.24
N PHE A 88 -8.16 -13.21 0.89
CA PHE A 88 -7.97 -12.96 2.32
C PHE A 88 -8.32 -14.18 3.17
N LEU A 89 -9.47 -14.81 2.92
CA LEU A 89 -9.92 -16.02 3.63
C LEU A 89 -8.94 -17.18 3.43
N ASP A 90 -8.44 -17.38 2.21
CA ASP A 90 -7.40 -18.38 1.93
C ASP A 90 -6.13 -18.12 2.74
N LEU A 91 -5.66 -16.86 2.79
CA LEU A 91 -4.43 -16.49 3.51
C LEU A 91 -4.51 -16.72 5.03
N ILE A 92 -5.67 -16.49 5.63
CA ILE A 92 -5.85 -16.68 7.09
C ILE A 92 -6.10 -18.14 7.47
N SER A 93 -6.53 -18.96 6.51
CA SER A 93 -6.88 -20.38 6.71
C SER A 93 -5.67 -21.31 6.57
N VAL A 94 -4.60 -20.89 5.90
CA VAL A 94 -3.38 -21.69 5.69
C VAL A 94 -2.27 -21.38 6.69
N SER A 95 -1.38 -22.34 6.97
CA SER A 95 -0.18 -22.14 7.81
C SER A 95 0.96 -21.46 7.05
N GLU A 96 1.10 -21.75 5.75
CA GLU A 96 2.10 -21.14 4.87
C GLU A 96 1.41 -20.27 3.83
N THR A 97 1.73 -18.97 3.81
CA THR A 97 1.07 -18.01 2.92
C THR A 97 1.57 -18.18 1.49
N TYR A 98 0.68 -18.57 0.59
CA TYR A 98 0.88 -18.47 -0.84
C TYR A 98 -0.10 -17.45 -1.40
N ILE A 99 0.41 -16.45 -2.13
CA ILE A 99 -0.43 -15.51 -2.85
C ILE A 99 -0.39 -15.89 -4.34
N PRO A 100 -1.55 -16.13 -4.97
CA PRO A 100 -1.59 -16.33 -6.41
C PRO A 100 -1.05 -15.09 -7.14
N LEU A 101 -0.53 -15.28 -8.36
CA LEU A 101 -0.11 -14.15 -9.17
C LEU A 101 -1.32 -13.28 -9.51
N ILE A 102 -1.36 -12.08 -8.94
CA ILE A 102 -2.43 -11.11 -9.12
C ILE A 102 -1.87 -9.80 -9.65
N ASN A 103 -2.71 -9.05 -10.36
CA ASN A 103 -2.37 -7.72 -10.86
C ASN A 103 -2.24 -6.71 -9.71
N LEU A 104 -1.71 -5.53 -10.03
CA LEU A 104 -1.43 -4.47 -9.06
C LEU A 104 -2.69 -4.03 -8.30
N ASP A 105 -3.81 -3.77 -8.98
CA ASP A 105 -5.01 -3.25 -8.32
C ASP A 105 -5.61 -4.25 -7.32
N PRO A 106 -5.81 -5.54 -7.66
CA PRO A 106 -6.17 -6.56 -6.68
C PRO A 106 -5.20 -6.65 -5.49
N ALA A 107 -3.88 -6.54 -5.73
CA ALA A 107 -2.89 -6.60 -4.67
C ALA A 107 -3.00 -5.40 -3.71
N LYS A 108 -3.26 -4.20 -4.24
CA LYS A 108 -3.53 -2.99 -3.45
C LYS A 108 -4.82 -3.15 -2.63
N SER A 109 -5.89 -3.66 -3.24
CA SER A 109 -7.17 -3.91 -2.55
C SER A 109 -7.00 -4.94 -1.42
N LEU A 110 -6.23 -6.00 -1.64
CA LEU A 110 -5.92 -6.99 -0.61
C LEU A 110 -5.12 -6.38 0.55
N MET A 111 -4.18 -5.48 0.25
CA MET A 111 -3.42 -4.78 1.28
C MET A 111 -4.33 -3.85 2.11
N LEU A 112 -5.22 -3.10 1.45
CA LEU A 112 -6.22 -2.25 2.11
C LEU A 112 -7.17 -3.07 2.99
N LEU A 113 -7.64 -4.23 2.52
CA LEU A 113 -8.44 -5.15 3.32
C LEU A 113 -7.65 -5.65 4.53
N GLY A 114 -6.35 -5.95 4.36
CA GLY A 114 -5.44 -6.31 5.45
C GLY A 114 -5.32 -5.20 6.50
N ASP A 115 -5.21 -3.94 6.09
CA ASP A 115 -5.18 -2.79 7.02
C ASP A 115 -6.51 -2.63 7.75
N TYR A 116 -7.63 -2.67 7.01
CA TYR A 116 -8.98 -2.54 7.55
C TYR A 116 -9.27 -3.61 8.60
N THR A 117 -8.88 -4.85 8.31
CA THR A 117 -9.04 -5.99 9.22
C THR A 117 -7.95 -6.05 10.30
N MET A 118 -6.95 -5.15 10.29
CA MET A 118 -5.82 -5.18 11.21
C MET A 118 -5.12 -6.56 11.22
N SER A 119 -4.85 -7.09 10.03
CA SER A 119 -4.24 -8.41 9.84
C SER A 119 -2.79 -8.29 9.36
N ASP A 120 -1.84 -8.20 10.29
CA ASP A 120 -0.40 -8.02 9.99
C ASP A 120 0.16 -9.04 9.01
N ARG A 121 -0.29 -10.30 9.13
CA ARG A 121 0.11 -11.39 8.24
C ARG A 121 -0.37 -11.14 6.81
N THR A 122 -1.63 -10.76 6.64
CA THR A 122 -2.20 -10.39 5.35
C THR A 122 -1.52 -9.16 4.78
N ILE A 123 -1.32 -8.10 5.57
CA ILE A 123 -0.62 -6.87 5.14
C ILE A 123 0.78 -7.21 4.61
N THR A 124 1.52 -8.05 5.34
CA THR A 124 2.87 -8.47 4.95
C THR A 124 2.86 -9.27 3.64
N ALA A 125 1.91 -10.18 3.48
CA ALA A 125 1.77 -10.97 2.27
C ALA A 125 1.34 -10.10 1.09
N ALA A 126 0.31 -9.27 1.25
CA ALA A 126 -0.19 -8.35 0.24
C ALA A 126 0.88 -7.34 -0.21
N ARG A 127 1.70 -6.81 0.71
CA ARG A 127 2.86 -5.97 0.37
C ARG A 127 3.81 -6.67 -0.60
N LYS A 128 4.12 -7.96 -0.38
CA LYS A 128 4.96 -8.73 -1.29
C LYS A 128 4.30 -8.87 -2.67
N ALA A 129 2.99 -9.10 -2.71
CA ALA A 129 2.23 -9.18 -3.96
C ALA A 129 2.22 -7.84 -4.72
N VAL A 130 2.05 -6.71 -4.03
CA VAL A 130 2.11 -5.35 -4.62
C VAL A 130 3.48 -5.08 -5.24
N ILE A 131 4.57 -5.43 -4.53
CA ILE A 131 5.93 -5.29 -5.05
C ILE A 131 6.15 -6.17 -6.28
N ALA A 132 5.71 -7.43 -6.23
CA ALA A 132 5.84 -8.37 -7.34
C ALA A 132 5.04 -7.92 -8.57
N ALA A 133 3.81 -7.47 -8.38
CA ALA A 133 2.93 -6.98 -9.45
C ALA A 133 3.39 -5.65 -10.07
N SER A 134 4.30 -4.93 -9.41
CA SER A 134 4.84 -3.64 -9.86
C SER A 134 6.26 -3.74 -10.42
N CYS A 135 6.78 -4.94 -10.67
CA CYS A 135 8.14 -5.15 -11.16
C CYS A 135 8.40 -4.42 -12.49
N ASP A 136 7.39 -4.33 -13.36
CA ASP A 136 7.46 -3.64 -14.65
C ASP A 136 7.23 -2.13 -14.54
N ASN A 137 6.69 -1.66 -13.41
CA ASN A 137 6.43 -0.24 -13.18
C ASN A 137 6.83 0.21 -11.76
N PRO A 138 8.13 0.23 -11.45
CA PRO A 138 8.64 0.61 -10.13
C PRO A 138 8.35 2.07 -9.75
N LEU A 139 8.11 2.98 -10.70
CA LEU A 139 7.74 4.36 -10.39
C LEU A 139 6.33 4.45 -9.80
N GLU A 140 5.37 3.68 -10.33
CA GLU A 140 4.04 3.58 -9.74
C GLU A 140 4.08 2.93 -8.35
N LEU A 141 4.98 1.97 -8.13
CA LEU A 141 5.22 1.41 -6.80
C LEU A 141 5.75 2.47 -5.83
N LEU A 142 6.64 3.36 -6.29
CA LEU A 142 7.17 4.45 -5.48
C LEU A 142 6.09 5.48 -5.12
N VAL A 143 5.20 5.82 -6.06
CA VAL A 143 4.05 6.69 -5.78
C VAL A 143 3.14 6.05 -4.74
N TYR A 144 2.79 4.78 -4.93
CA TYR A 144 1.93 4.07 -3.99
C TYR A 144 2.58 3.92 -2.60
N ALA A 145 3.88 3.66 -2.54
CA ALA A 145 4.63 3.62 -1.29
C ALA A 145 4.62 4.99 -0.59
N SER A 146 4.78 6.07 -1.35
CA SER A 146 4.68 7.44 -0.87
C SER A 146 3.30 7.73 -0.29
N ASP A 147 2.22 7.45 -1.01
CA ASP A 147 0.83 7.67 -0.56
C ASP A 147 0.55 7.00 0.79
N ARG A 148 1.18 5.84 1.02
CA ARG A 148 1.04 5.03 2.22
C ARG A 148 2.09 5.29 3.31
N ASP A 149 3.05 6.17 3.07
CA ASP A 149 4.20 6.37 3.96
C ASP A 149 5.04 5.09 4.19
N ASP A 150 5.03 4.14 3.24
CA ASP A 150 5.70 2.84 3.39
C ASP A 150 7.14 2.92 2.85
N ASN A 151 8.06 3.32 3.73
CA ASN A 151 9.50 3.37 3.43
C ASN A 151 10.06 2.04 2.91
N ARG A 152 9.59 0.89 3.42
CA ARG A 152 10.09 -0.43 2.99
C ARG A 152 9.72 -0.71 1.54
N MET A 153 8.49 -0.38 1.16
CA MET A 153 8.00 -0.51 -0.21
C MET A 153 8.72 0.46 -1.15
N ALA A 154 8.98 1.70 -0.72
CA ALA A 154 9.76 2.64 -1.51
C ALA A 154 11.20 2.17 -1.74
N LYS A 155 11.87 1.61 -0.73
CA LYS A 155 13.18 0.98 -0.93
C LYS A 155 13.14 -0.15 -1.95
N ALA A 156 12.10 -0.99 -1.93
CA ALA A 156 11.92 -2.04 -2.92
C ALA A 156 11.73 -1.45 -4.34
N ALA A 157 10.89 -0.42 -4.48
CA ALA A 157 10.69 0.30 -5.73
C ALA A 157 11.99 0.86 -6.30
N LEU A 158 12.78 1.54 -5.47
CA LEU A 158 14.08 2.10 -5.87
C LEU A 158 15.07 1.01 -6.30
N LYS A 159 15.09 -0.16 -5.64
CA LYS A 159 15.93 -1.30 -6.06
C LYS A 159 15.52 -1.90 -7.41
N LEU A 160 14.24 -1.78 -7.77
CA LEU A 160 13.70 -2.26 -9.04
C LEU A 160 13.92 -1.25 -10.19
N LEU A 161 14.19 0.02 -9.89
CA LEU A 161 14.39 1.04 -10.91
C LEU A 161 15.62 0.74 -11.77
N LYS A 162 15.36 0.43 -13.04
CA LYS A 162 16.35 0.39 -14.11
C LYS A 162 16.18 1.63 -14.97
N TRP A 163 16.70 2.77 -14.51
CA TRP A 163 16.56 4.00 -15.29
C TRP A 163 17.46 3.92 -16.54
N PRO A 164 16.91 3.93 -17.76
CA PRO A 164 17.69 3.82 -18.99
C PRO A 164 18.57 5.05 -19.27
N GLY A 165 18.50 6.08 -18.43
CA GLY A 165 19.32 7.30 -18.49
C GLY A 165 20.65 7.22 -17.72
N SER A 166 21.06 6.06 -17.20
CA SER A 166 22.43 5.87 -16.69
C SER A 166 23.50 5.90 -17.79
N ALA A 167 23.10 5.97 -19.06
CA ALA A 167 23.97 6.48 -20.12
C ALA A 167 24.27 7.94 -19.78
N ASN A 168 25.37 8.17 -19.05
CA ASN A 168 25.96 9.43 -18.64
C ASN A 168 25.13 10.66 -19.04
N LEU A 169 24.56 11.37 -18.07
CA LEU A 169 24.03 12.73 -18.26
C LEU A 169 25.03 13.70 -18.93
N GLY A 170 26.28 13.28 -19.13
CA GLY A 170 27.30 13.93 -19.94
C GLY A 170 27.45 13.43 -21.38
N ASP A 171 26.50 12.68 -21.97
CA ASP A 171 26.42 12.49 -23.42
C ASP A 171 25.63 13.67 -24.03
N PRO A 172 26.32 14.71 -24.55
CA PRO A 172 25.67 15.91 -25.08
C PRO A 172 24.84 15.64 -26.34
N TYR A 173 24.87 14.42 -26.89
CA TYR A 173 24.16 14.05 -28.12
C TYR A 173 22.85 13.30 -27.87
N ARG A 174 22.52 12.94 -26.63
CA ARG A 174 21.21 12.39 -26.30
C ARG A 174 20.31 13.49 -25.75
N ASP A 175 19.10 13.58 -26.28
CA ASP A 175 18.07 14.52 -25.83
C ASP A 175 17.66 14.23 -24.37
N VAL A 176 18.43 14.80 -23.43
CA VAL A 176 18.21 14.74 -21.98
C VAL A 176 16.85 15.35 -21.62
N THR A 177 16.39 16.32 -22.41
CA THR A 177 15.09 16.97 -22.26
C THR A 177 14.00 15.93 -22.30
N SER A 178 13.90 15.11 -23.36
CA SER A 178 12.82 14.11 -23.52
C SER A 178 12.55 13.17 -22.33
N ARG A 179 13.56 12.92 -21.48
CA ARG A 179 13.46 12.03 -20.30
C ARG A 179 13.26 12.76 -18.98
N LYS A 180 13.56 14.07 -18.95
CA LYS A 180 13.43 14.91 -17.76
C LYS A 180 11.97 15.14 -17.39
N GLU A 181 11.13 15.55 -18.35
CA GLU A 181 9.74 15.88 -18.03
C GLU A 181 8.93 14.70 -17.48
N PRO A 182 9.03 13.46 -18.03
CA PRO A 182 8.35 12.32 -17.42
C PRO A 182 8.80 12.05 -15.99
N PHE A 183 10.10 12.14 -15.71
CA PHE A 183 10.64 11.92 -14.36
C PHE A 183 10.13 12.96 -13.36
N LEU A 184 10.15 14.24 -13.73
CA LEU A 184 9.64 15.31 -12.88
C LEU A 184 8.14 15.14 -12.58
N LYS A 185 7.34 14.76 -13.59
CA LYS A 185 5.92 14.44 -13.39
C LYS A 185 5.69 13.31 -12.37
N TYR A 186 6.61 12.35 -12.28
CA TYR A 186 6.54 11.31 -11.25
C TYR A 186 6.93 11.84 -9.86
N ILE A 187 7.96 12.67 -9.77
CA ILE A 187 8.34 13.32 -8.50
C ILE A 187 7.18 14.15 -7.97
N ASP A 188 6.51 14.93 -8.81
CA ASP A 188 5.39 15.79 -8.43
C ASP A 188 4.20 15.03 -7.83
N ARG A 189 4.09 13.72 -8.08
CA ARG A 189 3.06 12.84 -7.53
C ARG A 189 3.42 12.28 -6.15
N LEU A 190 4.69 12.36 -5.74
CA LEU A 190 5.10 11.89 -4.41
C LEU A 190 4.67 12.90 -3.34
N ARG A 191 4.49 12.43 -2.10
CA ARG A 191 4.32 13.30 -0.93
C ARG A 191 5.60 14.13 -0.71
N PRO A 192 5.50 15.35 -0.17
CA PRO A 192 6.66 16.23 0.02
C PRO A 192 7.85 15.59 0.76
N THR A 193 7.59 14.75 1.77
CA THR A 193 8.65 14.03 2.51
C THR A 193 9.40 13.04 1.63
N PHE A 194 8.70 12.29 0.78
CA PHE A 194 9.29 11.37 -0.19
C PHE A 194 10.00 12.12 -1.32
N GLN A 195 9.45 13.23 -1.80
CA GLN A 195 10.11 14.10 -2.78
C GLN A 195 11.46 14.59 -2.24
N ALA A 196 11.47 15.15 -1.03
CA ALA A 196 12.67 15.68 -0.41
C ALA A 196 13.71 14.58 -0.13
N ALA A 197 13.29 13.42 0.38
CA ALA A 197 14.18 12.29 0.63
C ALA A 197 14.80 11.76 -0.68
N LEU A 198 13.99 11.65 -1.73
CA LEU A 198 14.45 11.21 -3.04
C LEU A 198 15.44 12.21 -3.66
N LEU A 199 15.10 13.49 -3.70
CA LEU A 199 15.95 14.53 -4.26
C LEU A 199 17.26 14.66 -3.48
N ARG A 200 17.22 14.65 -2.14
CA ARG A 200 18.42 14.70 -1.29
C ARG A 200 19.33 13.52 -1.53
N GLY A 201 18.78 12.32 -1.70
CA GLY A 201 19.59 11.14 -1.96
C GLY A 201 20.12 11.07 -3.40
N LEU A 202 19.40 11.65 -4.37
CA LEU A 202 19.85 11.74 -5.76
C LEU A 202 20.97 12.76 -5.94
N VAL A 203 20.97 13.87 -5.21
CA VAL A 203 22.00 14.90 -5.35
C VAL A 203 23.32 14.44 -4.74
N ARG A 204 24.36 14.34 -5.57
CA ARG A 204 25.74 14.10 -5.15
C ARG A 204 26.63 15.28 -5.55
N GLU A 205 27.53 15.65 -4.65
CA GLU A 205 28.60 16.60 -4.94
C GLU A 205 29.70 15.92 -5.77
N GLY A 206 30.22 16.62 -6.77
CA GLY A 206 31.32 16.11 -7.60
C GLY A 206 32.05 17.22 -8.36
N GLY A 207 33.06 16.85 -9.15
CA GLY A 207 33.77 17.78 -10.04
C GLY A 207 33.43 17.53 -11.51
N VAL A 208 33.12 18.58 -12.28
CA VAL A 208 33.06 18.52 -13.74
C VAL A 208 34.45 18.81 -14.29
N ALA A 209 35.08 17.85 -14.97
CA ALA A 209 36.31 18.08 -15.72
C ALA A 209 35.99 18.82 -17.02
N TYR A 210 36.58 20.00 -17.23
CA TYR A 210 36.42 20.75 -18.47
C TYR A 210 37.34 20.17 -19.55
N ARG A 211 36.78 19.62 -20.64
CA ARG A 211 37.57 19.01 -21.73
C ARG A 211 38.58 19.94 -22.42
N PHE A 212 38.50 21.25 -22.17
CA PHE A 212 39.35 22.25 -22.84
C PHE A 212 40.54 22.74 -21.98
N HIS A 213 40.56 22.45 -20.68
CA HIS A 213 41.68 22.80 -19.80
C HIS A 213 41.89 21.67 -18.80
N GLU A 214 42.95 20.87 -19.00
CA GLU A 214 43.22 19.58 -18.32
C GLU A 214 43.41 19.65 -16.78
N LEU A 215 43.20 20.80 -16.13
CA LEU A 215 43.58 20.99 -14.72
C LEU A 215 42.50 21.63 -13.82
N GLU A 216 41.37 22.10 -14.34
CA GLU A 216 40.32 22.69 -13.50
C GLU A 216 39.06 21.83 -13.45
N THR A 217 38.85 21.15 -12.33
CA THR A 217 37.55 20.58 -11.97
C THR A 217 36.72 21.66 -11.26
N ARG A 218 35.53 21.96 -11.79
CA ARG A 218 34.58 22.83 -11.09
C ARG A 218 33.64 21.99 -10.23
N PRO A 219 33.39 22.37 -8.97
CA PRO A 219 32.39 21.69 -8.16
C PRO A 219 31.02 21.82 -8.83
N GLY A 220 30.23 20.75 -8.77
CA GLY A 220 28.89 20.69 -9.32
C GLY A 220 28.03 19.67 -8.58
N LEU A 221 26.72 19.76 -8.81
CA LEU A 221 25.73 18.81 -8.31
C LEU A 221 25.33 17.86 -9.44
N PHE A 222 25.36 16.57 -9.13
CA PHE A 222 25.06 15.50 -10.07
C PHE A 222 23.95 14.63 -9.54
N LEU A 223 23.18 14.03 -10.44
CA LEU A 223 22.21 13.02 -10.08
C LEU A 223 22.89 11.66 -10.02
N ASP A 224 22.74 11.00 -8.89
CA ASP A 224 23.12 9.62 -8.69
C ASP A 224 22.31 8.68 -9.60
N HIS A 225 22.96 7.66 -10.13
CA HIS A 225 22.33 6.63 -10.95
C HIS A 225 22.33 5.25 -10.24
N GLU A 226 22.98 5.15 -9.08
CA GLU A 226 23.03 3.93 -8.27
C GLU A 226 21.77 3.81 -7.40
N TRP A 227 20.62 3.54 -8.03
CA TRP A 227 19.32 3.44 -7.35
C TRP A 227 19.31 2.46 -6.17
N SER A 228 20.06 1.36 -6.24
CA SER A 228 20.21 0.42 -5.12
C SER A 228 20.87 1.06 -3.90
N ARG A 229 21.91 1.89 -4.10
CA ARG A 229 22.59 2.60 -3.02
C ARG A 229 21.72 3.71 -2.44
N LEU A 230 20.97 4.39 -3.30
CA LEU A 230 19.94 5.34 -2.88
C LEU A 230 18.89 4.65 -2.00
N ALA A 231 18.40 3.48 -2.43
CA ALA A 231 17.40 2.72 -1.69
C ALA A 231 17.85 2.33 -0.28
N ASP A 232 19.10 1.92 -0.09
CA ASP A 232 19.60 1.54 1.24
C ASP A 232 19.56 2.71 2.23
N LYS A 233 19.85 3.93 1.75
CA LYS A 233 19.85 5.18 2.52
C LYS A 233 18.51 5.91 2.58
N PHE A 234 17.53 5.49 1.77
CA PHE A 234 16.27 6.20 1.65
C PHE A 234 15.50 6.18 2.97
N ASP A 235 15.10 7.33 3.47
CA ASP A 235 14.27 7.45 4.66
C ASP A 235 13.46 8.75 4.60
N ALA A 236 12.15 8.63 4.33
CA ALA A 236 11.27 9.80 4.29
C ALA A 236 10.88 10.33 5.68
N GLY A 237 11.03 9.53 6.74
CA GLY A 237 10.62 9.90 8.11
C GLY A 237 11.64 10.78 8.81
N THR A 238 12.93 10.61 8.51
CA THR A 238 14.01 11.42 9.12
C THR A 238 13.95 12.91 8.79
N LEU A 239 13.22 13.31 7.75
CA LEU A 239 13.13 14.72 7.33
C LEU A 239 12.09 15.53 8.11
N THR A 240 11.17 14.87 8.81
CA THR A 240 10.20 15.56 9.67
C THR A 240 10.77 15.84 11.06
N GLY A 241 12.09 15.80 11.22
CA GLY A 241 12.80 16.01 12.47
C GLY A 241 12.27 17.19 13.27
N GLU A 242 11.31 16.90 14.14
CA GLU A 242 11.54 17.02 15.57
C GLU A 242 12.83 16.24 15.89
N GLU A 243 13.98 16.82 15.53
CA GLU A 243 15.12 16.69 16.42
C GLU A 243 14.58 17.31 17.71
N GLU A 244 14.07 16.46 18.62
CA GLU A 244 14.05 16.81 20.03
C GLU A 244 15.52 17.07 20.35
N ASP A 245 15.95 18.31 20.10
CA ASP A 245 17.13 18.87 20.70
C ASP A 245 16.91 18.62 22.18
N GLU A 246 17.59 17.59 22.68
CA GLU A 246 17.70 17.28 24.08
C GLU A 246 18.34 18.53 24.68
N ILE A 247 17.50 19.52 25.04
CA ILE A 247 17.90 20.77 25.68
C ILE A 247 18.55 20.32 26.98
N THR A 248 19.85 20.12 26.93
CA THR A 248 20.65 19.76 28.09
C THR A 248 20.55 20.98 28.99
N PRO A 249 19.89 20.90 30.16
CA PRO A 249 19.75 22.06 31.01
C PRO A 249 21.15 22.53 31.39
N LEU A 250 21.46 23.79 31.07
CA LEU A 250 22.67 24.48 31.52
C LEU A 250 22.76 24.29 33.05
N GLN A 251 23.71 23.49 33.49
CA GLN A 251 24.08 23.45 34.91
C GLN A 251 24.72 24.80 35.24
N VAL A 252 24.01 25.57 36.08
CA VAL A 252 24.49 26.82 36.70
C VAL A 252 25.30 26.48 37.94
#